data_AF-A0A4Y5Z825-F1
#
_entry.id   AF-A0A4Y5Z825-F1
#
_cell.length_a   1.000
_cell.length_b   1.000
_cell.length_c   1.000
_cell.angle_alpha   90.00
_cell.angle_beta   90.00
_cell.angle_gamma   90.00
#
_symmetry.space_group_name_H-M   'P 1'
#
loop_
_entity.id
_entity.type
_entity.pdbx_description
1 polymer ?
#
loop_
_entity_poly.entity_id
_entity_poly.type
_entity_poly.pdbx_seq_one_letter_code
_entity_poly.pdbx_strand_id
1 'polypeptide(L)'
;MAKARVVWINARWFARHGIDTAADDARRELEQELLDAFAVSVPRGNEGDEFFATDGDSTLRADRYGSPGGANHGGSGRCGMRGFFNAKGIGPTPLAATSTDWYHQHGCMWLEEAIREAILGEVANAEFPHGAVPAVAIISVDGRVSDRLGMRVEDRRGILVRPNFVRPAHLERAFLFGHGGDEESPQYLDAVRTREAIAWFDEHATIRESAPGLVNLCSRLGEQVGFGWAHRLFHGAYVSGNMTIDGELADFGSFRALPSWHAAKVVDGAYPFGKDVYALDTVTRSLAFYLRKFSLRQHPSGSAGFDIALTAAKSAFRREALALFGITEDTESSVVNRVGEAINDYFVRQQRTFVNYFKGDHRERRPWLYEALIGLIRGASADSDEAVLIDVLAAMLPASFGAKEDASTLSRYRAAALRTLKPRQLLYRENLQRLCQYATRDVMADQAQFGESVERLIDGVVGRTRRLWPQLPADLLIVGQVVQGSAAALYCRTEGNGSSVLWIEAQGVDGVVNLFGSRVDVGAIAHHQISMAEGGLGRWRLAVDDLPLGKSLALTLAEGIVVCFPRAQITYRTVAAVGATRRNDGGFMSRRTTHDRAVADLARGELSSRSFEDGVVT
;
A
#
# COMPACT_ATOMS: atom_id res chain seq x y z
N MET A 1 6.08 24.11 -16.45
CA MET A 1 5.44 24.95 -15.40
C MET A 1 6.55 25.72 -14.68
N ALA A 2 6.38 27.02 -14.42
CA ALA A 2 7.49 27.88 -13.98
C ALA A 2 8.05 27.60 -12.57
N LYS A 3 7.23 27.05 -11.66
CA LYS A 3 7.59 26.83 -10.23
C LYS A 3 7.35 25.39 -9.77
N ALA A 4 7.56 24.42 -10.65
CA ALA A 4 7.46 23.01 -10.30
C ALA A 4 8.75 22.52 -9.63
N ARG A 5 8.64 21.54 -8.72
CA ARG A 5 9.79 20.87 -8.10
C ARG A 5 9.51 19.40 -7.86
N VAL A 6 10.51 18.55 -8.02
CA VAL A 6 10.44 17.17 -7.51
C VAL A 6 10.51 17.23 -5.99
N VAL A 7 9.60 16.54 -5.31
CA VAL A 7 9.53 16.54 -3.83
C VAL A 7 9.65 15.14 -3.25
N TRP A 8 9.69 14.12 -4.10
CA TRP A 8 9.95 12.75 -3.70
C TRP A 8 10.35 11.92 -4.92
N ILE A 9 11.31 11.00 -4.72
CA ILE A 9 11.75 9.98 -5.67
C ILE A 9 11.70 8.62 -4.97
N ASN A 10 11.21 7.61 -5.66
CA ASN A 10 11.21 6.25 -5.17
C ASN A 10 12.60 5.60 -5.34
N ALA A 11 13.50 5.88 -4.39
CA ALA A 11 14.87 5.36 -4.41
C ALA A 11 14.92 3.83 -4.57
N ARG A 12 13.96 3.11 -3.97
CA ARG A 12 13.86 1.65 -4.08
C ARG A 12 13.55 1.23 -5.52
N TRP A 13 12.60 1.88 -6.18
CA TRP A 13 12.26 1.55 -7.57
C TRP A 13 13.45 1.80 -8.49
N PHE A 14 14.11 2.96 -8.37
CA PHE A 14 15.27 3.31 -9.21
C PHE A 14 16.46 2.38 -8.97
N ALA A 15 16.74 1.98 -7.72
CA ALA A 15 17.79 1.00 -7.43
C ALA A 15 17.57 -0.34 -8.14
N ARG A 16 16.32 -0.84 -8.22
CA ARG A 16 16.01 -2.07 -9.01
C ARG A 16 16.27 -1.94 -10.49
N HIS A 17 16.27 -0.70 -10.99
CA HIS A 17 16.51 -0.38 -12.40
C HIS A 17 17.94 0.13 -12.63
N GLY A 18 18.85 -0.09 -11.66
CA GLY A 18 20.26 0.25 -11.79
C GLY A 18 20.57 1.74 -11.67
N ILE A 19 19.67 2.54 -11.09
CA ILE A 19 19.87 3.97 -10.89
C ILE A 19 20.05 4.24 -9.40
N ASP A 20 21.23 4.75 -9.06
CA ASP A 20 21.59 5.09 -7.69
C ASP A 20 21.20 6.53 -7.34
N THR A 21 20.00 6.69 -6.80
CA THR A 21 19.48 8.00 -6.39
C THR A 21 20.13 8.57 -5.13
N ALA A 22 21.08 7.85 -4.52
CA ALA A 22 21.88 8.36 -3.41
C ALA A 22 23.09 9.17 -3.87
N ALA A 23 23.47 9.07 -5.15
CA ALA A 23 24.48 9.91 -5.75
C ALA A 23 23.88 11.28 -6.13
N ASP A 24 24.47 12.37 -5.63
CA ASP A 24 23.91 13.73 -5.78
C ASP A 24 23.84 14.20 -7.24
N ASP A 25 24.75 13.75 -8.10
CA ASP A 25 24.75 14.01 -9.54
C ASP A 25 23.62 13.25 -10.24
N ALA A 26 23.54 11.94 -10.03
CA ALA A 26 22.49 11.10 -10.62
C ALA A 26 21.09 11.54 -10.17
N ARG A 27 20.92 11.92 -8.89
CA ARG A 27 19.66 12.45 -8.38
C ARG A 27 19.28 13.77 -9.05
N ARG A 28 20.21 14.72 -9.18
CA ARG A 28 19.93 16.02 -9.82
C ARG A 28 19.60 15.88 -11.29
N GLU A 29 20.31 15.01 -12.01
CA GLU A 29 20.01 14.71 -13.42
C GLU A 29 18.60 14.13 -13.57
N LEU A 30 18.26 13.11 -12.76
CA LEU A 30 16.94 12.51 -12.75
C LEU A 30 15.83 13.51 -12.39
N GLU A 31 16.05 14.37 -11.39
CA GLU A 31 15.08 15.40 -11.02
C GLU A 31 14.82 16.37 -12.17
N GLN A 32 15.87 16.78 -12.88
CA GLN A 32 15.75 17.65 -14.05
C GLN A 32 15.00 16.97 -15.20
N GLU A 33 15.33 15.72 -15.53
CA GLU A 33 14.63 14.95 -16.57
C GLU A 33 13.14 14.80 -16.26
N LEU A 34 12.80 14.52 -14.99
CA LEU A 34 11.41 14.42 -14.54
C LEU A 34 10.66 15.75 -14.69
N LEU A 35 11.30 16.88 -14.38
CA LEU A 35 10.70 18.20 -14.55
C LEU A 35 10.49 18.53 -16.03
N ASP A 36 11.50 18.33 -16.86
CA ASP A 36 11.44 18.60 -18.30
C ASP A 36 10.38 17.73 -19.00
N ALA A 37 10.19 16.50 -18.53
CA ALA A 37 9.21 15.57 -19.09
C ALA A 37 7.78 15.81 -18.57
N PHE A 38 7.62 16.07 -17.27
CA PHE A 38 6.34 15.91 -16.56
C PHE A 38 5.88 17.12 -15.75
N ALA A 39 6.64 18.21 -15.64
CA ALA A 39 6.17 19.46 -15.03
C ALA A 39 5.25 20.25 -15.98
N VAL A 40 4.17 19.61 -16.42
CA VAL A 40 3.23 20.09 -17.44
C VAL A 40 1.83 20.26 -16.89
N SER A 41 1.10 21.26 -17.40
CA SER A 41 -0.33 21.48 -17.14
C SER A 41 -1.06 21.61 -18.47
N VAL A 42 -2.26 21.06 -18.55
CA VAL A 42 -3.24 21.51 -19.55
C VAL A 42 -3.70 22.92 -19.13
N PRO A 43 -3.53 23.94 -19.98
CA PRO A 43 -3.91 25.31 -19.64
C PRO A 43 -5.39 25.43 -19.31
N ARG A 44 -5.70 26.22 -18.29
CA ARG A 44 -7.06 26.56 -17.87
C ARG A 44 -7.27 28.06 -17.91
N GLY A 45 -8.50 28.48 -18.20
CA GLY A 45 -8.85 29.90 -18.35
C GLY A 45 -8.69 30.76 -17.09
N ASN A 46 -8.31 30.18 -15.95
CA ASN A 46 -8.07 30.88 -14.67
C ASN A 46 -6.60 30.88 -14.24
N GLU A 47 -5.67 30.44 -15.10
CA GLU A 47 -4.22 30.43 -14.82
C GLU A 47 -3.57 31.56 -15.65
N GLY A 48 -2.81 32.43 -14.98
CA GLY A 48 -2.05 33.50 -15.66
C GLY A 48 -0.79 32.97 -16.35
N ASP A 49 -0.23 33.76 -17.26
CA ASP A 49 0.97 33.41 -18.03
C ASP A 49 2.18 33.07 -17.13
N GLU A 50 2.25 33.67 -15.94
CA GLU A 50 3.31 33.43 -14.93
C GLU A 50 3.32 32.00 -14.35
N PHE A 51 2.23 31.23 -14.57
CA PHE A 51 2.16 29.82 -14.18
C PHE A 51 2.95 28.92 -15.13
N PHE A 52 3.03 29.33 -16.40
CA PHE A 52 3.72 28.61 -17.45
C PHE A 52 5.15 29.13 -17.59
N ALA A 53 6.07 28.23 -17.93
CA ALA A 53 7.40 28.68 -18.31
C ALA A 53 7.31 29.31 -19.70
N THR A 54 8.16 30.28 -20.00
CA THR A 54 8.24 30.90 -21.34
C THR A 54 8.71 29.93 -22.43
N ASP A 55 9.28 28.79 -22.02
CA ASP A 55 10.01 27.89 -22.89
C ASP A 55 9.17 26.65 -23.20
N GLY A 56 8.43 26.73 -24.30
CA GLY A 56 7.99 25.60 -25.11
C GLY A 56 6.73 24.85 -24.67
N ASP A 57 6.04 24.31 -25.68
CA ASP A 57 4.93 23.37 -25.52
C ASP A 57 5.47 21.94 -25.32
N SER A 58 4.80 21.16 -24.46
CA SER A 58 5.06 19.73 -24.29
C SER A 58 3.84 18.92 -24.69
N THR A 59 4.07 17.85 -25.46
CA THR A 59 3.00 16.94 -25.91
C THR A 59 3.08 15.62 -25.17
N LEU A 60 2.04 15.32 -24.39
CA LEU A 60 1.85 14.02 -23.74
C LEU A 60 0.64 13.32 -24.38
N ARG A 61 0.66 11.99 -24.41
CA ARG A 61 -0.46 11.18 -24.94
C ARG A 61 -1.34 10.68 -23.80
N ALA A 62 -2.66 10.78 -23.95
CA ALA A 62 -3.61 10.12 -23.04
C ALA A 62 -4.04 8.77 -23.66
N ASP A 63 -3.96 7.69 -22.89
CA ASP A 63 -4.41 6.37 -23.30
C ASP A 63 -5.94 6.25 -23.26
N ARG A 64 -6.50 5.61 -24.29
CA ARG A 64 -7.93 5.31 -24.40
C ARG A 64 -8.23 3.92 -23.82
N TYR A 65 -9.25 3.83 -22.97
CA TYR A 65 -9.72 2.58 -22.41
C TYR A 65 -11.19 2.68 -21.95
N GLY A 66 -11.85 1.53 -21.87
CA GLY A 66 -13.25 1.42 -21.46
C GLY A 66 -13.46 1.16 -19.97
N SER A 67 -14.62 0.62 -19.63
CA SER A 67 -14.98 0.13 -18.29
C SER A 67 -16.22 -0.76 -18.42
N PRO A 68 -16.50 -1.67 -17.47
CA PRO A 68 -17.69 -2.47 -17.51
C PRO A 68 -18.94 -1.59 -17.47
N GLY A 69 -19.91 -1.90 -18.32
CA GLY A 69 -21.15 -1.10 -18.45
C GLY A 69 -21.00 0.20 -19.26
N GLY A 70 -19.79 0.52 -19.73
CA GLY A 70 -19.50 1.74 -20.48
C GLY A 70 -19.06 2.88 -19.57
N ALA A 71 -17.89 3.44 -19.83
CA ALA A 71 -17.42 4.65 -19.16
C ALA A 71 -17.94 5.89 -19.89
N ASN A 72 -18.36 6.90 -19.13
CA ASN A 72 -18.62 8.23 -19.67
C ASN A 72 -17.33 8.91 -20.14
N HIS A 73 -16.17 8.52 -19.59
CA HIS A 73 -14.84 8.99 -20.01
C HIS A 73 -14.22 8.07 -21.07
N GLY A 74 -13.38 8.65 -21.94
CA GLY A 74 -12.74 7.94 -23.05
C GLY A 74 -11.44 7.20 -22.69
N GLY A 75 -11.00 7.30 -21.44
CA GLY A 75 -9.73 6.76 -20.94
C GLY A 75 -9.14 7.64 -19.85
N SER A 76 -7.83 7.90 -19.91
CA SER A 76 -7.13 8.72 -18.91
C SER A 76 -7.58 10.18 -18.96
N GLY A 77 -8.59 10.54 -18.18
CA GLY A 77 -9.11 11.90 -18.08
C GLY A 77 -8.16 12.91 -17.43
N ARG A 78 -7.13 12.45 -16.73
CA ARG A 78 -6.17 13.31 -16.00
C ARG A 78 -4.72 12.85 -16.00
N CYS A 79 -4.38 11.93 -16.92
CA CYS A 79 -3.03 11.40 -17.04
C CYS A 79 -2.49 11.63 -18.44
N GLY A 80 -1.22 12.01 -18.54
CA GLY A 80 -0.50 12.09 -19.80
C GLY A 80 0.74 11.20 -19.76
N MET A 81 1.06 10.56 -20.87
CA MET A 81 2.17 9.64 -21.02
C MET A 81 3.27 10.26 -21.88
N ARG A 82 4.53 10.01 -21.52
CA ARG A 82 5.72 10.30 -22.31
C ARG A 82 6.77 9.23 -22.02
N GLY A 83 7.32 8.62 -23.08
CA GLY A 83 8.24 7.49 -22.94
C GLY A 83 7.60 6.34 -22.14
N PHE A 84 8.28 5.88 -21.10
CA PHE A 84 7.86 4.75 -20.27
C PHE A 84 7.01 5.13 -19.05
N PHE A 85 6.67 6.41 -18.88
CA PHE A 85 5.95 6.89 -17.69
C PHE A 85 4.67 7.65 -18.05
N ASN A 86 3.76 7.68 -17.08
CA ASN A 86 2.59 8.55 -17.07
C ASN A 86 2.60 9.47 -15.84
N ALA A 87 2.19 10.70 -16.08
CA ALA A 87 2.01 11.76 -15.10
C ALA A 87 0.52 11.97 -14.84
N LYS A 88 0.07 11.73 -13.62
CA LYS A 88 -1.30 11.89 -13.14
C LYS A 88 -1.45 13.23 -12.43
N GLY A 89 -2.49 13.99 -12.75
CA GLY A 89 -2.76 15.31 -12.17
C GLY A 89 -2.36 16.50 -13.04
N ILE A 90 -2.12 16.26 -14.35
CA ILE A 90 -1.67 17.28 -15.31
C ILE A 90 -2.78 18.21 -15.82
N GLY A 91 -4.01 18.11 -15.31
CA GLY A 91 -5.18 18.79 -15.86
C GLY A 91 -6.05 17.87 -16.72
N PRO A 92 -7.22 18.37 -17.19
CA PRO A 92 -8.18 17.56 -17.92
C PRO A 92 -7.67 17.25 -19.33
N THR A 93 -7.64 15.98 -19.70
CA THR A 93 -7.26 15.55 -21.06
C THR A 93 -8.48 15.59 -21.99
N PRO A 94 -8.30 15.45 -23.32
CA PRO A 94 -9.42 15.29 -24.25
C PRO A 94 -10.32 14.07 -23.97
N LEU A 95 -9.91 13.16 -23.08
CA LEU A 95 -10.68 11.97 -22.70
C LEU A 95 -11.53 12.16 -21.44
N ALA A 96 -11.43 13.32 -20.77
CA ALA A 96 -12.27 13.67 -19.63
C ALA A 96 -13.70 13.97 -20.09
N ALA A 97 -14.69 13.29 -19.48
CA ALA A 97 -16.09 13.55 -19.79
C ALA A 97 -16.59 14.79 -19.02
N THR A 98 -17.37 15.64 -19.68
CA THR A 98 -18.08 16.76 -19.03
C THR A 98 -19.10 16.29 -17.99
N SER A 99 -19.55 15.04 -18.06
CA SER A 99 -20.50 14.42 -17.13
C SER A 99 -19.84 13.71 -15.93
N THR A 100 -18.50 13.70 -15.83
CA THR A 100 -17.79 13.09 -14.68
C THR A 100 -18.06 13.89 -13.40
N ASP A 101 -17.85 13.35 -12.20
CA ASP A 101 -17.96 14.17 -10.99
C ASP A 101 -16.88 15.28 -10.94
N TRP A 102 -17.14 16.32 -10.15
CA TRP A 102 -16.29 17.51 -10.09
C TRP A 102 -14.82 17.20 -9.73
N TYR A 103 -14.58 16.22 -8.86
CA TYR A 103 -13.22 15.84 -8.42
C TYR A 103 -12.38 15.24 -9.55
N HIS A 104 -13.04 14.72 -10.58
CA HIS A 104 -12.38 14.20 -11.78
C HIS A 104 -12.42 15.18 -12.95
N GLN A 105 -13.42 16.06 -13.03
CA GLN A 105 -13.56 17.05 -14.11
C GLN A 105 -12.39 18.03 -14.21
N HIS A 106 -11.86 18.52 -13.08
CA HIS A 106 -10.79 19.52 -13.10
C HIS A 106 -9.42 18.93 -13.48
N GLY A 107 -9.31 17.60 -13.57
CA GLY A 107 -8.13 16.85 -14.02
C GLY A 107 -6.84 17.05 -13.22
N CYS A 108 -6.91 17.70 -12.06
CA CYS A 108 -5.76 17.88 -11.18
C CYS A 108 -5.73 16.82 -10.09
N MET A 109 -4.63 16.81 -9.38
CA MET A 109 -4.43 16.00 -8.18
C MET A 109 -3.92 16.92 -7.08
N TRP A 110 -4.44 16.77 -5.87
CA TRP A 110 -3.86 17.47 -4.72
C TRP A 110 -2.54 16.82 -4.34
N LEU A 111 -1.60 17.60 -3.82
CA LEU A 111 -0.32 17.06 -3.37
C LEU A 111 -0.49 16.01 -2.27
N GLU A 112 -1.46 16.18 -1.36
CA GLU A 112 -1.79 15.16 -0.36
C GLU A 112 -2.26 13.84 -0.98
N GLU A 113 -3.01 13.92 -2.09
CA GLU A 113 -3.49 12.75 -2.82
C GLU A 113 -2.31 12.00 -3.43
N ALA A 114 -1.35 12.72 -4.01
CA ALA A 114 -0.14 12.13 -4.61
C ALA A 114 0.72 11.42 -3.55
N ILE A 115 0.95 12.07 -2.40
CA ILE A 115 1.69 11.50 -1.27
C ILE A 115 0.98 10.23 -0.76
N ARG A 116 -0.34 10.28 -0.59
CA ARG A 116 -1.12 9.14 -0.13
C ARG A 116 -1.07 7.99 -1.13
N GLU A 117 -1.20 8.26 -2.43
CA GLU A 117 -1.11 7.23 -3.47
C GLU A 117 0.27 6.58 -3.51
N ALA A 118 1.35 7.35 -3.30
CA ALA A 118 2.70 6.81 -3.16
C ALA A 118 2.85 5.90 -1.92
N ILE A 119 2.37 6.33 -0.75
CA ILE A 119 2.40 5.51 0.48
C ILE A 119 1.65 4.19 0.30
N LEU A 120 0.42 4.27 -0.21
CA LEU A 120 -0.45 3.10 -0.38
C LEU A 120 0.08 2.16 -1.46
N GLY A 121 0.56 2.71 -2.57
CA GLY A 121 1.21 1.95 -3.63
C GLY A 121 2.47 1.24 -3.14
N GLU A 122 3.30 1.88 -2.33
CA GLU A 122 4.51 1.27 -1.76
C GLU A 122 4.20 0.14 -0.77
N VAL A 123 3.22 0.32 0.11
CA VAL A 123 2.77 -0.75 1.00
C VAL A 123 2.18 -1.91 0.19
N ALA A 124 1.33 -1.62 -0.79
CA ALA A 124 0.70 -2.65 -1.60
C ALA A 124 1.74 -3.42 -2.43
N ASN A 125 2.68 -2.72 -3.08
CA ASN A 125 3.73 -3.33 -3.89
C ASN A 125 4.67 -4.22 -3.06
N ALA A 126 4.88 -3.88 -1.78
CA ALA A 126 5.73 -4.67 -0.90
C ALA A 126 5.05 -5.93 -0.33
N GLU A 127 3.72 -5.98 -0.29
CA GLU A 127 2.98 -6.99 0.49
C GLU A 127 1.99 -7.83 -0.30
N PHE A 128 1.28 -7.24 -1.28
CA PHE A 128 0.28 -7.97 -2.04
C PHE A 128 0.94 -9.00 -2.98
N PRO A 129 0.31 -10.17 -3.21
CA PRO A 129 0.92 -11.28 -3.93
C PRO A 129 1.32 -10.95 -5.37
N HIS A 130 0.56 -10.07 -6.03
CA HIS A 130 0.86 -9.59 -7.38
C HIS A 130 1.27 -8.11 -7.39
N GLY A 131 1.66 -7.56 -6.24
CA GLY A 131 2.17 -6.20 -6.13
C GLY A 131 1.15 -5.10 -6.50
N ALA A 132 1.71 -3.94 -6.81
CA ALA A 132 0.99 -2.71 -7.15
C ALA A 132 1.85 -1.84 -8.05
N VAL A 133 1.21 -1.06 -8.91
CA VAL A 133 1.91 -0.06 -9.73
C VAL A 133 2.58 0.96 -8.81
N PRO A 134 3.92 1.08 -8.83
CA PRO A 134 4.63 1.99 -7.96
C PRO A 134 4.50 3.43 -8.46
N ALA A 135 4.46 4.38 -7.53
CA ALA A 135 4.82 5.75 -7.83
C ALA A 135 6.35 5.85 -7.92
N VAL A 136 6.88 6.54 -8.92
CA VAL A 136 8.34 6.73 -9.07
C VAL A 136 8.79 8.11 -8.64
N ALA A 137 7.92 9.12 -8.77
CA ALA A 137 8.19 10.47 -8.30
C ALA A 137 6.90 11.24 -7.99
N ILE A 138 7.04 12.27 -7.16
CA ILE A 138 6.01 13.30 -6.95
C ILE A 138 6.61 14.65 -7.31
N ILE A 139 5.93 15.37 -8.19
CA ILE A 139 6.23 16.76 -8.52
C ILE A 139 5.21 17.66 -7.84
N SER A 140 5.68 18.60 -7.03
CA SER A 140 4.85 19.63 -6.46
C SER A 140 4.79 20.83 -7.39
N VAL A 141 3.58 21.37 -7.57
CA VAL A 141 3.33 22.51 -8.46
C VAL A 141 2.76 23.66 -7.64
N ASP A 142 3.23 24.88 -7.89
CA ASP A 142 2.77 26.08 -7.16
C ASP A 142 1.33 26.54 -7.50
N GLY A 143 0.60 25.72 -8.25
CA GLY A 143 -0.80 25.92 -8.55
C GLY A 143 -1.68 25.44 -7.40
N ARG A 144 -2.75 26.19 -7.13
CA ARG A 144 -3.73 25.88 -6.09
C ARG A 144 -5.04 25.40 -6.71
N VAL A 145 -5.74 24.49 -6.03
CA VAL A 145 -7.08 24.03 -6.42
C VAL A 145 -7.97 24.03 -5.19
N SER A 146 -9.02 24.84 -5.23
CA SER A 146 -10.07 24.80 -4.22
C SER A 146 -11.03 23.66 -4.51
N ASP A 147 -11.55 22.99 -3.47
CA ASP A 147 -12.63 22.00 -3.66
C ASP A 147 -13.95 22.65 -4.11
N ARG A 148 -14.88 21.82 -4.57
CA ARG A 148 -16.21 22.24 -5.08
C ARG A 148 -16.98 23.12 -4.09
N LEU A 149 -16.84 22.86 -2.79
CA LEU A 149 -17.60 23.52 -1.74
C LEU A 149 -16.88 24.75 -1.19
N GLY A 150 -15.67 25.05 -1.71
CA GLY A 150 -14.79 26.07 -1.15
C GLY A 150 -14.36 25.76 0.29
N MET A 151 -14.46 24.51 0.75
CA MET A 151 -14.08 24.12 2.12
C MET A 151 -12.59 23.84 2.24
N ARG A 152 -11.99 23.22 1.22
CA ARG A 152 -10.55 23.25 0.96
C ARG A 152 -10.30 24.40 -0.01
N VAL A 153 -10.02 25.58 0.50
CA VAL A 153 -9.53 26.68 -0.34
C VAL A 153 -8.03 26.47 -0.52
N GLU A 154 -7.57 26.56 -1.76
CA GLU A 154 -6.15 26.80 -2.05
C GLU A 154 -5.12 25.69 -1.72
N ASP A 155 -5.53 24.41 -1.66
CA ASP A 155 -4.57 23.31 -1.48
C ASP A 155 -3.66 23.15 -2.72
N ARG A 156 -2.39 22.81 -2.49
CA ARG A 156 -1.36 22.70 -3.53
C ARG A 156 -1.59 21.51 -4.46
N ARG A 157 -1.27 21.69 -5.74
CA ARG A 157 -1.31 20.63 -6.75
C ARG A 157 -0.07 19.73 -6.68
N GLY A 158 -0.30 18.47 -6.99
CA GLY A 158 0.76 17.48 -7.22
C GLY A 158 0.59 16.84 -8.58
N ILE A 159 1.70 16.37 -9.13
CA ILE A 159 1.75 15.44 -10.26
C ILE A 159 2.41 14.17 -9.74
N LEU A 160 1.72 13.03 -9.87
CA LEU A 160 2.25 11.72 -9.53
C LEU A 160 2.79 11.07 -10.80
N VAL A 161 4.08 10.74 -10.83
CA VAL A 161 4.71 10.04 -11.94
C VAL A 161 4.79 8.55 -11.60
N ARG A 162 4.37 7.70 -12.53
CA ARG A 162 4.39 6.24 -12.41
C ARG A 162 4.71 5.58 -13.75
N PRO A 163 5.20 4.32 -13.79
CA PRO A 163 5.42 3.62 -15.06
C PRO A 163 4.11 3.45 -15.82
N ASN A 164 4.20 3.34 -17.15
CA ASN A 164 3.07 2.96 -17.99
C ASN A 164 2.68 1.50 -17.71
N PHE A 165 1.38 1.22 -17.67
CA PHE A 165 0.85 -0.12 -17.47
C PHE A 165 -0.40 -0.34 -18.30
N VAL A 166 -0.62 -1.58 -18.72
CA VAL A 166 -1.82 -1.99 -19.42
C VAL A 166 -2.86 -2.43 -18.40
N ARG A 167 -4.05 -1.86 -18.49
CA ARG A 167 -5.25 -2.25 -17.73
C ARG A 167 -6.11 -3.29 -18.47
N PRO A 168 -6.86 -4.16 -17.78
CA PRO A 168 -7.93 -4.94 -18.41
C PRO A 168 -8.96 -4.05 -19.12
N ALA A 169 -9.18 -2.82 -18.66
CA ALA A 169 -10.02 -1.82 -19.32
C ALA A 169 -9.63 -1.49 -20.77
N HIS A 170 -8.37 -1.71 -21.18
CA HIS A 170 -7.98 -1.54 -22.58
C HIS A 170 -8.61 -2.58 -23.50
N LEU A 171 -9.08 -3.71 -22.96
CA LEU A 171 -9.82 -4.72 -23.72
C LEU A 171 -11.31 -4.41 -23.81
N GLU A 172 -11.76 -3.28 -23.25
CA GLU A 172 -13.15 -2.87 -23.19
C GLU A 172 -13.38 -1.57 -23.96
N ARG A 173 -14.62 -1.35 -24.41
CA ARG A 173 -15.02 -0.11 -25.09
C ARG A 173 -15.50 0.96 -24.13
N ALA A 174 -15.23 2.22 -24.46
CA ALA A 174 -15.83 3.41 -23.86
C ALA A 174 -17.03 3.88 -24.69
N PHE A 175 -18.04 3.02 -24.87
CA PHE A 175 -19.11 3.26 -25.86
C PHE A 175 -20.10 4.38 -25.49
N LEU A 176 -20.02 4.94 -24.27
CA LEU A 176 -20.77 6.13 -23.86
C LEU A 176 -19.97 7.43 -24.06
N PHE A 177 -18.70 7.34 -24.46
CA PHE A 177 -17.84 8.50 -24.67
C PHE A 177 -17.89 9.00 -26.11
N GLY A 178 -18.09 10.31 -26.26
CA GLY A 178 -18.11 11.00 -27.54
C GLY A 178 -19.31 10.64 -28.43
N HIS A 179 -19.27 11.13 -29.67
CA HIS A 179 -20.29 10.84 -30.68
C HIS A 179 -19.94 9.56 -31.46
N GLY A 180 -20.95 9.00 -32.12
CA GLY A 180 -20.81 7.93 -33.12
C GLY A 180 -21.45 8.35 -34.43
N GLY A 181 -21.29 7.52 -35.48
CA GLY A 181 -22.00 7.70 -36.75
C GLY A 181 -21.12 7.70 -38.00
N ASP A 182 -19.80 7.83 -37.83
CA ASP A 182 -18.82 7.86 -38.93
C ASP A 182 -17.46 7.24 -38.49
N GLU A 183 -16.54 7.09 -39.45
CA GLU A 183 -15.22 6.44 -39.26
C GLU A 183 -14.21 7.28 -38.47
N GLU A 184 -14.46 8.59 -38.31
CA GLU A 184 -13.61 9.49 -37.52
C GLU A 184 -14.15 9.66 -36.09
N SER A 185 -15.39 9.21 -35.84
CA SER A 185 -16.06 9.38 -34.57
C SER A 185 -15.31 8.71 -33.41
N PRO A 186 -15.30 9.30 -32.20
CA PRO A 186 -14.66 8.72 -31.03
C PRO A 186 -15.07 7.27 -30.76
N GLN A 187 -16.33 6.93 -31.00
CA GLN A 187 -16.84 5.57 -30.81
C GLN A 187 -16.30 4.59 -31.85
N TYR A 188 -16.16 4.98 -33.12
CA TYR A 188 -15.56 4.12 -34.14
C TYR A 188 -14.09 3.84 -33.83
N LEU A 189 -13.31 4.89 -33.56
CA LEU A 189 -11.89 4.77 -33.20
C LEU A 189 -11.70 3.90 -31.94
N ASP A 190 -12.58 4.00 -30.97
CA ASP A 190 -12.57 3.13 -29.79
C ASP A 190 -12.83 1.65 -30.13
N ALA A 191 -13.71 1.36 -31.09
CA ALA A 191 -13.96 -0.01 -31.56
C ALA A 191 -12.73 -0.61 -32.27
N VAL A 192 -12.07 0.19 -33.14
CA VAL A 192 -10.83 -0.21 -33.82
C VAL A 192 -9.73 -0.51 -32.80
N ARG A 193 -9.46 0.43 -31.90
CA ARG A 193 -8.49 0.28 -30.81
C ARG A 193 -8.77 -0.95 -29.94
N THR A 194 -10.03 -1.20 -29.59
CA THR A 194 -10.38 -2.38 -28.77
C THR A 194 -10.04 -3.68 -29.49
N ARG A 195 -10.30 -3.75 -30.80
CA ARG A 195 -9.95 -4.91 -31.61
C ARG A 195 -8.44 -5.13 -31.65
N GLU A 196 -7.66 -4.06 -31.84
CA GLU A 196 -6.20 -4.11 -31.83
C GLU A 196 -5.65 -4.54 -30.47
N ALA A 197 -6.19 -4.00 -29.37
CA ALA A 197 -5.79 -4.36 -28.01
C ALA A 197 -6.06 -5.84 -27.71
N ILE A 198 -7.18 -6.39 -28.20
CA ILE A 198 -7.50 -7.81 -28.04
C ILE A 198 -6.62 -8.69 -28.92
N ALA A 199 -6.34 -8.29 -30.16
CA ALA A 199 -5.39 -9.00 -31.01
C ALA A 199 -4.00 -9.07 -30.35
N TRP A 200 -3.51 -7.93 -29.81
CA TRP A 200 -2.28 -7.88 -29.05
C TRP A 200 -2.30 -8.80 -27.83
N PHE A 201 -3.40 -8.77 -27.05
CA PHE A 201 -3.58 -9.62 -25.88
C PHE A 201 -3.55 -11.11 -26.24
N ASP A 202 -4.23 -11.51 -27.32
CA ASP A 202 -4.20 -12.89 -27.80
C ASP A 202 -2.78 -13.32 -28.19
N GLU A 203 -2.10 -12.53 -29.04
CA GLU A 203 -0.74 -12.85 -29.48
C GLU A 203 0.20 -13.07 -28.29
N HIS A 204 0.15 -12.19 -27.29
CA HIS A 204 1.09 -12.18 -26.17
C HIS A 204 0.72 -13.15 -25.05
N ALA A 205 -0.57 -13.48 -24.87
CA ALA A 205 -1.02 -14.48 -23.90
C ALA A 205 -0.52 -15.90 -24.20
N THR A 206 -0.02 -16.15 -25.42
CA THR A 206 0.51 -17.47 -25.86
C THR A 206 2.03 -17.54 -26.00
N ILE A 207 2.70 -16.41 -26.21
CA ILE A 207 4.12 -16.39 -26.60
C ILE A 207 5.02 -16.08 -25.42
N ARG A 208 4.53 -15.34 -24.42
CA ARG A 208 5.30 -15.03 -23.21
C ARG A 208 4.57 -15.59 -22.00
N GLU A 209 5.32 -16.27 -21.14
CA GLU A 209 4.92 -16.53 -19.74
C GLU A 209 4.57 -15.23 -18.99
N SER A 210 4.86 -14.05 -19.57
CA SER A 210 4.72 -12.73 -18.96
C SER A 210 3.37 -12.03 -19.14
N ALA A 211 2.47 -12.45 -20.04
CA ALA A 211 1.14 -11.82 -20.19
C ALA A 211 0.05 -12.83 -19.84
N PRO A 212 -0.74 -12.63 -18.76
CA PRO A 212 -1.70 -13.63 -18.33
C PRO A 212 -2.92 -13.65 -19.26
N GLY A 213 -3.28 -14.84 -19.76
CA GLY A 213 -4.61 -15.06 -20.34
C GLY A 213 -5.72 -14.81 -19.30
N LEU A 214 -6.98 -14.72 -19.74
CA LEU A 214 -8.12 -14.35 -18.89
C LEU A 214 -8.21 -15.20 -17.60
N VAL A 215 -7.94 -16.51 -17.70
CA VAL A 215 -7.92 -17.43 -16.53
C VAL A 215 -6.91 -16.98 -15.47
N ASN A 216 -5.68 -16.66 -15.89
CA ASN A 216 -4.60 -16.27 -14.99
C ASN A 216 -4.90 -14.88 -14.41
N LEU A 217 -5.35 -13.91 -15.22
CA LEU A 217 -5.81 -12.61 -14.73
C LEU A 217 -6.90 -12.77 -13.65
N CYS A 218 -7.93 -13.58 -13.90
CA CYS A 218 -8.99 -13.85 -12.92
C CYS A 218 -8.44 -14.44 -11.61
N SER A 219 -7.51 -15.41 -11.68
CA SER A 219 -6.88 -15.98 -10.49
C SER A 219 -6.12 -14.92 -9.70
N ARG A 220 -5.26 -14.15 -10.36
CA ARG A 220 -4.44 -13.10 -9.72
C ARG A 220 -5.31 -12.04 -9.06
N LEU A 221 -6.36 -11.57 -9.73
CA LEU A 221 -7.31 -10.61 -9.14
C LEU A 221 -8.02 -11.19 -7.92
N GLY A 222 -8.43 -12.45 -7.98
CA GLY A 222 -8.98 -13.16 -6.82
C GLY A 222 -7.98 -13.20 -5.65
N GLU A 223 -6.73 -13.55 -5.92
CA GLU A 223 -5.66 -13.62 -4.92
C GLU A 223 -5.41 -12.26 -4.25
N GLN A 224 -5.43 -11.16 -5.01
CA GLN A 224 -5.34 -9.80 -4.44
C GLN A 224 -6.48 -9.52 -3.46
N VAL A 225 -7.72 -9.89 -3.84
CA VAL A 225 -8.91 -9.70 -2.98
C VAL A 225 -8.79 -10.52 -1.70
N GLY A 226 -8.45 -11.81 -1.82
CA GLY A 226 -8.31 -12.71 -0.67
C GLY A 226 -7.19 -12.28 0.29
N PHE A 227 -6.07 -11.82 -0.24
CA PHE A 227 -5.00 -11.21 0.55
C PHE A 227 -5.49 -9.96 1.29
N GLY A 228 -6.19 -9.07 0.59
CA GLY A 228 -6.78 -7.87 1.17
C GLY A 228 -7.72 -8.18 2.34
N TRP A 229 -8.50 -9.27 2.23
CA TRP A 229 -9.35 -9.75 3.32
C TRP A 229 -8.56 -10.15 4.56
N ALA A 230 -7.56 -11.02 4.42
CA ALA A 230 -6.77 -11.50 5.56
C ALA A 230 -6.06 -10.33 6.28
N HIS A 231 -5.43 -9.43 5.51
CA HIS A 231 -4.61 -8.35 6.04
C HIS A 231 -5.37 -7.06 6.35
N ARG A 232 -6.70 -7.05 6.15
CA ARG A 232 -7.56 -5.88 6.33
C ARG A 232 -7.09 -4.68 5.49
N LEU A 233 -6.61 -4.95 4.28
CA LEU A 233 -6.21 -3.93 3.31
C LEU A 233 -7.26 -3.90 2.20
N PHE A 234 -8.15 -2.90 2.26
CA PHE A 234 -9.30 -2.83 1.39
C PHE A 234 -9.07 -1.83 0.26
N HIS A 235 -9.02 -2.31 -0.99
CA HIS A 235 -8.87 -1.45 -2.17
C HIS A 235 -10.05 -0.49 -2.36
N GLY A 236 -11.26 -0.96 -2.09
CA GLY A 236 -12.49 -0.16 -2.17
C GLY A 236 -13.07 0.01 -3.57
N ALA A 237 -12.38 -0.42 -4.63
CA ALA A 237 -12.86 -0.36 -6.02
C ALA A 237 -12.10 -1.33 -6.94
N TYR A 238 -12.57 -2.59 -7.04
CA TYR A 238 -12.05 -3.57 -8.01
C TYR A 238 -12.79 -3.43 -9.34
N VAL A 239 -12.40 -2.43 -10.12
CA VAL A 239 -12.88 -2.20 -11.49
C VAL A 239 -11.70 -2.38 -12.46
N SER A 240 -11.98 -2.78 -13.69
CA SER A 240 -10.94 -3.07 -14.71
C SER A 240 -10.01 -1.90 -15.02
N GLY A 241 -10.38 -0.68 -14.65
CA GLY A 241 -9.56 0.53 -14.77
C GLY A 241 -8.51 0.71 -13.66
N ASN A 242 -8.67 0.04 -12.52
CA ASN A 242 -7.86 0.21 -11.30
C ASN A 242 -6.93 -0.98 -11.03
N MET A 243 -6.57 -1.72 -12.07
CA MET A 243 -5.74 -2.92 -12.00
C MET A 243 -4.96 -3.07 -13.29
N THR A 244 -3.81 -3.74 -13.23
CA THR A 244 -3.03 -4.07 -14.43
C THR A 244 -3.49 -5.39 -15.02
N ILE A 245 -3.16 -5.62 -16.28
CA ILE A 245 -3.40 -6.89 -16.95
C ILE A 245 -2.63 -8.02 -16.26
N ASP A 246 -1.54 -7.69 -15.55
CA ASP A 246 -0.74 -8.62 -14.77
C ASP A 246 -1.29 -8.89 -13.37
N GLY A 247 -2.38 -8.21 -12.97
CA GLY A 247 -3.04 -8.39 -11.68
C GLY A 247 -2.52 -7.48 -10.56
N GLU A 248 -1.61 -6.55 -10.86
CA GLU A 248 -1.17 -5.53 -9.90
C GLU A 248 -2.31 -4.55 -9.61
N LEU A 249 -2.33 -4.02 -8.38
CA LEU A 249 -3.27 -2.97 -7.99
C LEU A 249 -2.83 -1.59 -8.52
N ALA A 250 -3.79 -0.74 -8.87
CA ALA A 250 -3.56 0.65 -9.27
C ALA A 250 -4.67 1.58 -8.76
N ASP A 251 -4.40 2.89 -8.72
CA ASP A 251 -5.37 3.93 -8.36
C ASP A 251 -5.95 3.78 -6.93
N PHE A 252 -5.10 4.08 -5.94
CA PHE A 252 -5.35 3.94 -4.50
C PHE A 252 -6.28 5.01 -3.88
N GLY A 253 -7.21 5.56 -4.66
CA GLY A 253 -8.10 6.65 -4.23
C GLY A 253 -8.95 6.27 -3.01
N SER A 254 -9.51 5.05 -3.02
CA SER A 254 -10.40 4.54 -1.96
C SER A 254 -9.72 3.58 -0.99
N PHE A 255 -8.49 3.16 -1.31
CA PHE A 255 -7.73 2.17 -0.57
C PHE A 255 -7.50 2.63 0.88
N ARG A 256 -7.64 1.70 1.82
CA ARG A 256 -7.39 1.93 3.24
C ARG A 256 -7.14 0.64 4.00
N ALA A 257 -6.47 0.74 5.13
CA ALA A 257 -6.55 -0.32 6.13
C ALA A 257 -7.90 -0.26 6.84
N LEU A 258 -8.42 -1.44 7.18
CA LEU A 258 -9.55 -1.61 8.05
C LEU A 258 -9.08 -2.08 9.43
N PRO A 259 -9.76 -1.62 10.48
CA PRO A 259 -9.43 -2.03 11.83
C PRO A 259 -9.79 -3.48 12.18
N SER A 260 -10.86 -4.02 11.59
CA SER A 260 -11.42 -5.35 11.87
C SER A 260 -11.90 -6.05 10.59
N TRP A 261 -12.41 -7.28 10.71
CA TRP A 261 -13.01 -8.03 9.60
C TRP A 261 -14.51 -7.77 9.40
N HIS A 262 -15.04 -6.66 9.91
CA HIS A 262 -16.43 -6.28 9.66
C HIS A 262 -16.68 -5.94 8.18
N ALA A 263 -17.92 -6.14 7.73
CA ALA A 263 -18.32 -5.72 6.38
C ALA A 263 -18.33 -4.19 6.29
N ALA A 264 -17.36 -3.62 5.57
CA ALA A 264 -17.14 -2.17 5.51
C ALA A 264 -17.48 -1.58 4.14
N LYS A 265 -18.36 -0.58 4.08
CA LYS A 265 -18.64 0.19 2.86
C LYS A 265 -17.93 1.55 2.90
N VAL A 266 -17.14 1.83 1.86
CA VAL A 266 -16.26 3.01 1.78
C VAL A 266 -16.54 3.92 0.59
N VAL A 267 -17.22 3.41 -0.44
CA VAL A 267 -17.69 4.15 -1.61
C VAL A 267 -19.15 3.78 -1.84
N ASP A 268 -19.96 4.73 -2.31
CA ASP A 268 -21.35 4.44 -2.65
C ASP A 268 -21.47 3.57 -3.91
N GLY A 269 -22.51 2.74 -3.98
CA GLY A 269 -22.68 1.74 -5.06
C GLY A 269 -21.67 0.58 -5.07
N ALA A 270 -20.52 0.70 -4.40
CA ALA A 270 -19.54 -0.38 -4.30
C ALA A 270 -19.95 -1.48 -3.31
N TYR A 271 -19.47 -2.70 -3.57
CA TYR A 271 -19.57 -3.82 -2.63
C TYR A 271 -18.75 -3.53 -1.36
N PRO A 272 -19.25 -3.93 -0.17
CA PRO A 272 -18.48 -3.81 1.05
C PRO A 272 -17.31 -4.81 1.08
N PHE A 273 -16.31 -4.52 1.92
CA PHE A 273 -15.23 -5.44 2.25
C PHE A 273 -15.76 -6.83 2.62
N GLY A 274 -15.13 -7.89 2.10
CA GLY A 274 -15.56 -9.28 2.25
C GLY A 274 -16.59 -9.73 1.20
N LYS A 275 -17.14 -8.78 0.43
CA LYS A 275 -18.03 -9.01 -0.73
C LYS A 275 -17.53 -8.29 -1.98
N ASP A 276 -16.41 -7.60 -1.90
CA ASP A 276 -15.78 -6.85 -2.99
C ASP A 276 -15.26 -7.74 -4.12
N VAL A 277 -15.09 -9.04 -3.90
CA VAL A 277 -14.86 -10.03 -4.98
C VAL A 277 -15.99 -10.02 -6.01
N TYR A 278 -17.23 -9.72 -5.62
CA TYR A 278 -18.37 -9.71 -6.55
C TYR A 278 -18.29 -8.58 -7.58
N ALA A 279 -17.47 -7.54 -7.34
CA ALA A 279 -17.15 -6.55 -8.37
C ALA A 279 -16.47 -7.21 -9.59
N LEU A 280 -15.72 -8.29 -9.38
CA LEU A 280 -15.04 -9.01 -10.45
C LEU A 280 -16.03 -9.74 -11.37
N ASP A 281 -17.25 -10.10 -10.94
CA ASP A 281 -18.25 -10.70 -11.84
C ASP A 281 -18.62 -9.74 -12.98
N THR A 282 -18.72 -8.44 -12.67
CA THR A 282 -19.00 -7.42 -13.69
C THR A 282 -17.81 -7.26 -14.64
N VAL A 283 -16.59 -7.26 -14.10
CA VAL A 283 -15.34 -7.18 -14.87
C VAL A 283 -15.19 -8.38 -15.81
N THR A 284 -15.29 -9.61 -15.30
CA THR A 284 -15.07 -10.83 -16.09
C THR A 284 -16.12 -11.02 -17.16
N ARG A 285 -17.39 -10.68 -16.91
CA ARG A 285 -18.45 -10.69 -17.94
C ARG A 285 -18.17 -9.71 -19.06
N SER A 286 -17.74 -8.50 -18.72
CA SER A 286 -17.40 -7.48 -19.70
C SER A 286 -16.20 -7.89 -20.55
N LEU A 287 -15.11 -8.34 -19.92
CA LEU A 287 -13.94 -8.86 -20.64
C LEU A 287 -14.30 -10.03 -21.55
N ALA A 288 -15.04 -11.02 -21.05
CA ALA A 288 -15.47 -12.18 -21.84
C ALA A 288 -16.34 -11.77 -23.04
N PHE A 289 -17.18 -10.74 -22.90
CA PHE A 289 -17.97 -10.21 -24.01
C PHE A 289 -17.07 -9.66 -25.13
N TYR A 290 -16.12 -8.77 -24.80
CA TYR A 290 -15.26 -8.16 -25.81
C TYR A 290 -14.28 -9.15 -26.42
N LEU A 291 -13.69 -10.03 -25.60
CA LEU A 291 -12.85 -11.12 -26.08
C LEU A 291 -13.61 -11.99 -27.08
N ARG A 292 -14.82 -12.46 -26.76
CA ARG A 292 -15.64 -13.24 -27.73
C ARG A 292 -16.00 -12.47 -28.99
N LYS A 293 -16.14 -11.14 -28.90
CA LYS A 293 -16.51 -10.29 -30.02
C LYS A 293 -15.36 -10.06 -31.01
N PHE A 294 -14.14 -9.92 -30.51
CA PHE A 294 -13.00 -9.46 -31.31
C PHE A 294 -11.85 -10.46 -31.41
N SER A 295 -11.75 -11.42 -30.48
CA SER A 295 -10.75 -12.49 -30.53
C SER A 295 -11.18 -13.57 -31.52
N LEU A 296 -10.19 -14.17 -32.18
CA LEU A 296 -10.39 -15.40 -32.97
C LEU A 296 -10.25 -16.68 -32.11
N ARG A 297 -9.91 -16.53 -30.83
CA ARG A 297 -9.66 -17.63 -29.90
C ARG A 297 -10.86 -17.90 -29.00
N GLN A 298 -10.90 -19.12 -28.48
CA GLN A 298 -11.86 -19.47 -27.44
C GLN A 298 -11.37 -18.96 -26.09
N HIS A 299 -12.24 -18.20 -25.42
CA HIS A 299 -12.03 -17.68 -24.07
C HIS A 299 -13.13 -18.21 -23.14
N PRO A 300 -12.84 -18.39 -21.84
CA PRO A 300 -13.86 -18.83 -20.88
C PRO A 300 -15.04 -17.85 -20.83
N SER A 301 -16.20 -18.32 -20.37
CA SER A 301 -17.32 -17.41 -20.09
C SER A 301 -16.97 -16.47 -18.94
N GLY A 302 -17.65 -15.33 -18.88
CA GLY A 302 -17.51 -14.41 -17.75
C GLY A 302 -17.83 -15.07 -16.40
N SER A 303 -18.81 -15.99 -16.37
CA SER A 303 -19.13 -16.76 -15.18
C SER A 303 -17.99 -17.68 -14.75
N ALA A 304 -17.38 -18.41 -15.70
CA ALA A 304 -16.23 -19.26 -15.40
C ALA A 304 -15.03 -18.43 -14.91
N GLY A 305 -14.78 -17.27 -15.52
CA GLY A 305 -13.78 -16.31 -15.04
C GLY A 305 -14.05 -15.82 -13.62
N PHE A 306 -15.31 -15.54 -13.30
CA PHE A 306 -15.71 -15.15 -11.94
C PHE A 306 -15.54 -16.30 -10.94
N ASP A 307 -15.92 -17.53 -11.30
CA ASP A 307 -15.76 -18.71 -10.44
C ASP A 307 -14.29 -18.97 -10.11
N ILE A 308 -13.39 -18.76 -11.09
CA ILE A 308 -11.93 -18.81 -10.90
C ILE A 308 -11.50 -17.75 -9.90
N ALA A 309 -11.89 -16.49 -10.11
CA ALA A 309 -11.53 -15.38 -9.21
C ALA A 309 -12.05 -15.59 -7.78
N LEU A 310 -13.30 -16.06 -7.63
CA LEU A 310 -13.91 -16.35 -6.33
C LEU A 310 -13.19 -17.50 -5.61
N THR A 311 -12.82 -18.55 -6.34
CA THR A 311 -12.06 -19.68 -5.80
C THR A 311 -10.68 -19.23 -5.34
N ALA A 312 -10.00 -18.45 -6.18
CA ALA A 312 -8.68 -17.89 -5.89
C ALA A 312 -8.72 -16.95 -4.66
N ALA A 313 -9.75 -16.11 -4.54
CA ALA A 313 -9.93 -15.25 -3.37
C ALA A 313 -10.13 -16.03 -2.07
N LYS A 314 -10.95 -17.07 -2.09
CA LYS A 314 -11.16 -17.93 -0.90
C LYS A 314 -9.88 -18.69 -0.52
N SER A 315 -9.17 -19.22 -1.52
CA SER A 315 -7.91 -19.93 -1.32
C SER A 315 -6.82 -19.01 -0.74
N ALA A 316 -6.64 -17.83 -1.33
CA ALA A 316 -5.72 -16.81 -0.84
C ALA A 316 -6.10 -16.36 0.57
N PHE A 317 -7.36 -16.02 0.83
CA PHE A 317 -7.81 -15.66 2.18
C PHE A 317 -7.45 -16.73 3.21
N ARG A 318 -7.75 -18.00 2.93
CA ARG A 318 -7.43 -19.11 3.85
C ARG A 318 -5.93 -19.22 4.11
N ARG A 319 -5.11 -19.22 3.05
CA ARG A 319 -3.65 -19.31 3.16
C ARG A 319 -3.08 -18.15 3.96
N GLU A 320 -3.45 -16.93 3.61
CA GLU A 320 -2.94 -15.73 4.26
C GLU A 320 -3.41 -15.63 5.71
N ALA A 321 -4.65 -16.00 6.00
CA ALA A 321 -5.18 -15.95 7.36
C ALA A 321 -4.52 -16.99 8.28
N LEU A 322 -4.15 -18.17 7.76
CA LEU A 322 -3.30 -19.14 8.47
C LEU A 322 -1.89 -18.57 8.72
N ALA A 323 -1.31 -17.93 7.70
CA ALA A 323 0.02 -17.32 7.79
C ALA A 323 0.08 -16.17 8.82
N LEU A 324 -1.04 -15.48 9.09
CA LEU A 324 -1.11 -14.49 10.20
C LEU A 324 -0.69 -15.10 11.54
N PHE A 325 -1.03 -16.38 11.75
CA PHE A 325 -0.69 -17.13 12.96
C PHE A 325 0.59 -17.95 12.81
N GLY A 326 1.37 -17.75 11.74
CA GLY A 326 2.61 -18.49 11.47
C GLY A 326 2.41 -19.94 11.03
N ILE A 327 1.18 -20.34 10.71
CA ILE A 327 0.87 -21.71 10.25
C ILE A 327 1.28 -21.83 8.78
N THR A 328 2.20 -22.76 8.50
CA THR A 328 2.78 -23.01 7.16
C THR A 328 2.27 -24.33 6.58
N GLU A 329 2.61 -24.59 5.31
CA GLU A 329 2.30 -25.85 4.63
C GLU A 329 2.95 -27.08 5.29
N ASP A 330 4.02 -26.88 6.06
CA ASP A 330 4.69 -27.94 6.84
C ASP A 330 3.91 -28.33 8.11
N THR A 331 2.88 -27.57 8.47
CA THR A 331 2.03 -27.87 9.62
C THR A 331 1.11 -29.05 9.30
N GLU A 332 0.84 -29.92 10.27
CA GLU A 332 0.00 -31.10 10.08
C GLU A 332 -1.36 -30.74 9.44
N SER A 333 -1.72 -31.42 8.35
CA SER A 333 -2.92 -31.11 7.55
C SER A 333 -4.22 -31.09 8.34
N SER A 334 -4.35 -31.94 9.38
CA SER A 334 -5.54 -31.97 10.23
C SER A 334 -5.73 -30.67 11.02
N VAL A 335 -4.62 -30.05 11.44
CA VAL A 335 -4.54 -28.80 12.20
C VAL A 335 -4.81 -27.62 11.27
N VAL A 336 -4.15 -27.62 10.11
CA VAL A 336 -4.36 -26.61 9.05
C VAL A 336 -5.84 -26.54 8.65
N ASN A 337 -6.51 -27.69 8.55
CA ASN A 337 -7.94 -27.75 8.23
C ASN A 337 -8.81 -27.17 9.35
N ARG A 338 -8.67 -27.65 10.59
CA ARG A 338 -9.48 -27.19 11.73
C ARG A 338 -9.28 -25.71 12.04
N VAL A 339 -8.03 -25.24 12.05
CA VAL A 339 -7.72 -23.83 12.29
C VAL A 339 -8.27 -22.96 11.16
N GLY A 340 -8.12 -23.41 9.91
CA GLY A 340 -8.68 -22.71 8.75
C GLY A 340 -10.20 -22.58 8.83
N GLU A 341 -10.91 -23.63 9.25
CA GLU A 341 -12.35 -23.61 9.49
C GLU A 341 -12.74 -22.61 10.58
N ALA A 342 -12.05 -22.65 11.74
CA ALA A 342 -12.33 -21.74 12.85
C ALA A 342 -12.14 -20.26 12.47
N ILE A 343 -11.06 -19.95 11.74
CA ILE A 343 -10.78 -18.59 11.23
C ILE A 343 -11.85 -18.16 10.23
N ASN A 344 -12.23 -19.03 9.29
CA ASN A 344 -13.27 -18.73 8.30
C ASN A 344 -14.63 -18.48 8.97
N ASP A 345 -15.00 -19.30 9.96
CA ASP A 345 -16.24 -19.13 10.71
C ASP A 345 -16.26 -17.81 11.47
N TYR A 346 -15.15 -17.43 12.10
CA TYR A 346 -15.00 -16.12 12.74
C TYR A 346 -15.13 -14.99 11.72
N PHE A 347 -14.45 -15.07 10.56
CA PHE A 347 -14.59 -14.08 9.49
C PHE A 347 -16.04 -13.93 9.03
N VAL A 348 -16.75 -15.04 8.78
CA VAL A 348 -18.17 -15.02 8.39
C VAL A 348 -19.05 -14.39 9.46
N ARG A 349 -18.77 -14.61 10.76
CA ARG A 349 -19.49 -13.93 11.85
C ARG A 349 -19.22 -12.42 11.84
N GLN A 350 -17.95 -12.00 11.68
CA GLN A 350 -17.57 -10.59 11.60
C GLN A 350 -18.26 -9.87 10.42
N GLN A 351 -18.43 -10.56 9.29
CA GLN A 351 -19.14 -10.03 8.12
C GLN A 351 -20.64 -9.75 8.34
N ARG A 352 -21.24 -10.19 9.47
CA ARG A 352 -22.63 -9.86 9.85
C ARG A 352 -22.76 -8.46 10.43
N THR A 353 -21.67 -7.90 10.94
CA THR A 353 -21.63 -6.51 11.42
C THR A 353 -21.21 -5.60 10.27
N PHE A 354 -22.03 -4.59 10.00
CA PHE A 354 -21.86 -3.67 8.88
C PHE A 354 -21.43 -2.28 9.36
N VAL A 355 -20.38 -1.73 8.76
CA VAL A 355 -19.86 -0.39 9.04
C VAL A 355 -19.87 0.45 7.76
N ASN A 356 -20.35 1.69 7.85
CA ASN A 356 -20.47 2.58 6.71
C ASN A 356 -19.59 3.83 6.85
N TYR A 357 -18.31 3.68 6.49
CA TYR A 357 -17.34 4.78 6.50
C TYR A 357 -17.71 5.89 5.51
N PHE A 358 -18.39 5.57 4.41
CA PHE A 358 -18.86 6.58 3.46
C PHE A 358 -19.83 7.58 4.11
N LYS A 359 -20.64 7.13 5.07
CA LYS A 359 -21.55 7.98 5.85
C LYS A 359 -20.92 8.53 7.15
N GLY A 360 -19.60 8.39 7.32
CA GLY A 360 -18.90 8.82 8.53
C GLY A 360 -19.16 7.94 9.76
N ASP A 361 -19.66 6.71 9.58
CA ASP A 361 -19.79 5.77 10.69
C ASP A 361 -18.43 5.18 11.03
N HIS A 362 -17.80 5.73 12.07
CA HIS A 362 -16.53 5.25 12.62
C HIS A 362 -16.71 4.43 13.90
N ARG A 363 -17.94 3.92 14.16
CA ARG A 363 -18.23 3.17 15.39
C ARG A 363 -17.61 1.77 15.34
N GLU A 364 -16.34 1.68 15.70
CA GLU A 364 -15.81 0.45 16.23
C GLU A 364 -16.02 0.40 17.74
N ARG A 365 -16.81 -0.59 18.16
CA ARG A 365 -17.26 -0.70 19.55
C ARG A 365 -16.71 -1.94 20.25
N ARG A 366 -15.86 -2.74 19.57
CA ARG A 366 -15.36 -4.01 20.10
C ARG A 366 -13.85 -4.13 19.92
N PRO A 367 -13.14 -4.74 20.87
CA PRO A 367 -11.75 -5.12 20.69
C PRO A 367 -11.63 -6.07 19.49
N TRP A 368 -10.58 -5.91 18.69
CA TRP A 368 -10.24 -6.80 17.59
C TRP A 368 -9.33 -7.94 18.09
N LEU A 369 -9.07 -8.95 17.25
CA LEU A 369 -8.21 -10.10 17.58
C LEU A 369 -6.86 -9.70 18.18
N TYR A 370 -6.29 -8.58 17.74
CA TYR A 370 -5.02 -8.09 18.28
C TYR A 370 -5.14 -7.69 19.76
N GLU A 371 -6.17 -6.92 20.12
CA GLU A 371 -6.44 -6.50 21.49
C GLU A 371 -6.80 -7.68 22.38
N ALA A 372 -7.59 -8.62 21.86
CA ALA A 372 -7.92 -9.86 22.57
C ALA A 372 -6.67 -10.72 22.82
N LEU A 373 -5.78 -10.83 21.83
CA LEU A 373 -4.51 -11.55 21.98
C LEU A 373 -3.60 -10.90 23.04
N ILE A 374 -3.50 -9.57 23.04
CA ILE A 374 -2.80 -8.82 24.11
C ILE A 374 -3.47 -9.05 25.46
N GLY A 375 -4.80 -9.03 25.52
CA GLY A 375 -5.57 -9.29 26.73
C GLY A 375 -5.25 -10.66 27.31
N LEU A 376 -5.26 -11.71 26.48
CA LEU A 376 -4.93 -13.07 26.89
C LEU A 376 -3.50 -13.17 27.42
N ILE A 377 -2.52 -12.55 26.74
CA ILE A 377 -1.12 -12.50 27.20
C ILE A 377 -1.01 -11.84 28.58
N ARG A 378 -1.90 -10.88 28.89
CA ARG A 378 -1.98 -10.19 30.18
C ARG A 378 -2.82 -10.95 31.22
N GLY A 379 -3.32 -12.13 30.91
CA GLY A 379 -4.17 -12.92 31.80
C GLY A 379 -5.59 -12.37 31.94
N ALA A 380 -6.05 -11.53 31.02
CA ALA A 380 -7.45 -11.09 30.99
C ALA A 380 -8.32 -12.22 30.42
N SER A 381 -9.41 -12.53 31.12
CA SER A 381 -10.51 -13.35 30.59
C SER A 381 -11.45 -12.44 29.83
N ALA A 382 -11.81 -12.81 28.61
CA ALA A 382 -12.80 -12.10 27.81
C ALA A 382 -13.80 -13.10 27.23
N ASP A 383 -15.10 -12.79 27.38
CA ASP A 383 -16.20 -13.53 26.73
C ASP A 383 -16.54 -12.82 25.42
N SER A 384 -15.72 -13.06 24.39
CA SER A 384 -15.83 -12.42 23.07
C SER A 384 -15.57 -13.43 21.95
N ASP A 385 -16.12 -13.19 20.76
CA ASP A 385 -15.85 -14.00 19.58
C ASP A 385 -14.34 -14.13 19.30
N GLU A 386 -13.60 -13.05 19.58
CA GLU A 386 -12.15 -12.97 19.48
C GLU A 386 -11.46 -13.93 20.46
N ALA A 387 -11.88 -13.92 21.73
CA ALA A 387 -11.32 -14.82 22.75
C ALA A 387 -11.62 -16.29 22.43
N VAL A 388 -12.83 -16.59 21.96
CA VAL A 388 -13.20 -17.95 21.51
C VAL A 388 -12.29 -18.43 20.39
N LEU A 389 -12.01 -17.59 19.38
CA LEU A 389 -11.07 -17.96 18.32
C LEU A 389 -9.66 -18.20 18.90
N ILE A 390 -9.17 -17.32 19.76
CA ILE A 390 -7.83 -17.45 20.35
C ILE A 390 -7.73 -18.72 21.21
N ASP A 391 -8.74 -19.07 21.99
CA ASP A 391 -8.77 -20.30 22.79
C ASP A 391 -8.76 -21.54 21.91
N VAL A 392 -9.51 -21.53 20.80
CA VAL A 392 -9.48 -22.60 19.80
C VAL A 392 -8.07 -22.75 19.21
N LEU A 393 -7.42 -21.64 18.84
CA LEU A 393 -6.05 -21.66 18.33
C LEU A 393 -5.06 -22.18 19.38
N ALA A 394 -5.18 -21.71 20.63
CA ALA A 394 -4.32 -22.10 21.74
C ALA A 394 -4.47 -23.58 22.12
N ALA A 395 -5.66 -24.17 21.95
CA ALA A 395 -5.91 -25.59 22.20
C ALA A 395 -5.38 -26.49 21.06
N MET A 396 -5.46 -26.02 19.81
CA MET A 396 -5.09 -26.81 18.63
C MET A 396 -3.60 -26.82 18.34
N LEU A 397 -2.89 -25.71 18.56
CA LEU A 397 -1.49 -25.59 18.20
C LEU A 397 -0.56 -26.54 19.02
N PRO A 398 -0.68 -26.66 20.36
CA PRO A 398 0.14 -27.58 21.18
C PRO A 398 -0.08 -29.06 20.89
N ALA A 399 -1.33 -29.47 20.66
CA ALA A 399 -1.71 -30.88 20.50
C ALA A 399 -1.06 -31.56 19.27
N SER A 400 -0.48 -30.74 18.39
CA SER A 400 0.07 -31.13 17.09
C SER A 400 1.58 -31.35 17.13
N PHE A 401 2.27 -30.82 18.14
CA PHE A 401 3.72 -30.93 18.31
C PHE A 401 3.96 -31.65 19.63
N GLY A 402 4.44 -32.90 19.58
CA GLY A 402 4.63 -33.73 20.77
C GLY A 402 5.34 -33.00 21.91
N ALA A 403 5.17 -33.49 23.15
CA ALA A 403 5.46 -32.82 24.43
C ALA A 403 6.85 -32.17 24.65
N LYS A 404 7.79 -32.24 23.69
CA LYS A 404 9.14 -31.64 23.77
C LYS A 404 9.31 -30.32 23.01
N GLU A 405 8.40 -29.91 22.11
CA GLU A 405 8.54 -28.66 21.31
C GLU A 405 7.62 -27.50 21.75
N ASP A 406 6.80 -27.72 22.76
CA ASP A 406 5.57 -26.96 23.04
C ASP A 406 5.79 -25.44 23.27
N ALA A 407 6.73 -25.06 24.14
CA ALA A 407 6.92 -23.66 24.52
C ALA A 407 7.50 -22.80 23.38
N SER A 408 8.46 -23.35 22.62
CA SER A 408 9.11 -22.60 21.54
C SER A 408 8.17 -22.39 20.36
N THR A 409 7.39 -23.40 20.00
CA THR A 409 6.46 -23.36 18.87
C THR A 409 5.30 -22.40 19.11
N LEU A 410 4.69 -22.44 20.31
CA LEU A 410 3.68 -21.46 20.71
C LEU A 410 4.19 -20.01 20.65
N SER A 411 5.44 -19.80 21.05
CA SER A 411 6.13 -18.52 20.98
C SER A 411 6.23 -18.01 19.54
N ARG A 412 6.55 -18.88 18.57
CA ARG A 412 6.61 -18.48 17.14
C ARG A 412 5.26 -18.01 16.62
N TYR A 413 4.19 -18.77 16.89
CA TYR A 413 2.85 -18.43 16.41
C TYR A 413 2.32 -17.14 17.03
N ARG A 414 2.62 -16.90 18.32
CA ARG A 414 2.28 -15.64 19.00
C ARG A 414 3.05 -14.46 18.42
N ALA A 415 4.35 -14.58 18.22
CA ALA A 415 5.16 -13.52 17.59
C ALA A 415 4.63 -13.16 16.19
N ALA A 416 4.32 -14.17 15.36
CA ALA A 416 3.72 -13.97 14.05
C ALA A 416 2.36 -13.24 14.13
N ALA A 417 1.46 -13.68 15.02
CA ALA A 417 0.14 -13.08 15.20
C ALA A 417 0.21 -11.64 15.73
N LEU A 418 1.04 -11.38 16.74
CA LEU A 418 1.25 -10.03 17.27
C LEU A 418 1.80 -9.08 16.20
N ARG A 419 2.71 -9.57 15.36
CA ARG A 419 3.27 -8.79 14.24
C ARG A 419 2.21 -8.48 13.20
N THR A 420 1.49 -9.48 12.71
CA THR A 420 0.61 -9.34 11.53
C THR A 420 -0.78 -8.79 11.85
N LEU A 421 -1.33 -9.07 13.04
CA LEU A 421 -2.65 -8.58 13.46
C LEU A 421 -2.61 -7.13 13.95
N LYS A 422 -1.43 -6.57 14.23
CA LYS A 422 -1.28 -5.19 14.72
C LYS A 422 -1.97 -4.19 13.78
N PRO A 423 -2.93 -3.37 14.29
CA PRO A 423 -3.65 -2.39 13.48
C PRO A 423 -2.72 -1.46 12.70
N ARG A 424 -3.18 -1.03 11.52
CA ARG A 424 -2.47 -0.10 10.63
C ARG A 424 -3.14 1.27 10.64
N GLN A 425 -3.25 1.87 11.82
CA GLN A 425 -4.01 3.12 12.02
C GLN A 425 -3.55 4.28 11.15
N LEU A 426 -2.27 4.33 10.78
CA LEU A 426 -1.75 5.35 9.85
C LEU A 426 -2.26 5.17 8.41
N LEU A 427 -2.80 4.00 8.05
CA LEU A 427 -3.43 3.73 6.75
C LEU A 427 -4.96 3.84 6.81
N TYR A 428 -5.54 4.26 7.94
CA TYR A 428 -6.95 4.66 7.96
C TYR A 428 -7.09 5.95 7.15
N ARG A 429 -8.14 6.02 6.32
CA ARG A 429 -8.28 7.06 5.30
C ARG A 429 -8.16 8.46 5.89
N GLU A 430 -8.85 8.72 6.99
CA GLU A 430 -8.94 10.03 7.64
C GLU A 430 -7.63 10.41 8.33
N ASN A 431 -6.97 9.44 8.98
CA ASN A 431 -5.67 9.65 9.64
C ASN A 431 -4.59 9.97 8.60
N LEU A 432 -4.51 9.17 7.54
CA LEU A 432 -3.53 9.37 6.48
C LEU A 432 -3.76 10.69 5.75
N GLN A 433 -5.02 11.02 5.45
CA GLN A 433 -5.37 12.28 4.81
C GLN A 433 -4.96 13.48 5.67
N ARG A 434 -5.29 13.49 6.97
CA ARG A 434 -4.90 14.56 7.88
C ARG A 434 -3.39 14.70 7.99
N LEU A 435 -2.69 13.57 8.06
CA LEU A 435 -1.23 13.56 8.13
C LEU A 435 -0.60 14.17 6.87
N CYS A 436 -1.06 13.76 5.68
CA CYS A 436 -0.60 14.34 4.41
C CYS A 436 -0.98 15.82 4.27
N GLN A 437 -2.18 16.21 4.69
CA GLN A 437 -2.61 17.61 4.69
C GLN A 437 -1.77 18.48 5.62
N TYR A 438 -1.46 17.97 6.82
CA TYR A 438 -0.62 18.69 7.76
C TYR A 438 0.80 18.85 7.22
N ALA A 439 1.40 17.77 6.70
CA ALA A 439 2.73 17.84 6.10
C ALA A 439 2.77 18.78 4.89
N THR A 440 1.70 18.85 4.10
CA THR A 440 1.61 19.79 2.97
C THR A 440 1.22 21.22 3.38
N ARG A 441 0.89 21.51 4.64
CA ARG A 441 0.59 22.87 5.13
C ARG A 441 1.71 23.44 5.99
N ASP A 442 2.21 22.67 6.95
CA ASP A 442 3.15 23.14 7.97
C ASP A 442 4.61 23.12 7.49
N VAL A 443 4.98 22.15 6.66
CA VAL A 443 6.31 22.11 6.03
C VAL A 443 6.44 23.19 4.94
N MET A 444 5.34 23.74 4.44
CA MET A 444 5.37 24.78 3.41
C MET A 444 5.91 26.14 3.88
N ALA A 445 6.09 26.34 5.20
CA ALA A 445 6.78 27.51 5.72
C ALA A 445 8.29 27.48 5.43
N ASP A 446 8.90 26.30 5.33
CA ASP A 446 10.31 26.12 4.97
C ASP A 446 10.43 25.44 3.60
N GLN A 447 10.59 26.26 2.56
CA GLN A 447 10.69 25.78 1.18
C GLN A 447 11.95 24.94 0.94
N ALA A 448 13.00 25.08 1.76
CA ALA A 448 14.27 24.36 1.58
C ALA A 448 14.16 22.90 2.03
N GLN A 449 13.41 22.61 3.09
CA GLN A 449 13.29 21.25 3.66
C GLN A 449 12.07 20.47 3.17
N PHE A 450 11.33 21.02 2.20
CA PHE A 450 10.03 20.45 1.81
C PHE A 450 10.15 19.04 1.23
N GLY A 451 11.08 18.82 0.30
CA GLY A 451 11.26 17.49 -0.31
C GLY A 451 11.67 16.44 0.71
N GLU A 452 12.64 16.77 1.56
CA GLU A 452 13.10 15.89 2.64
C GLU A 452 11.99 15.51 3.62
N SER A 453 11.10 16.45 3.95
CA SER A 453 9.98 16.17 4.86
C SER A 453 8.91 15.29 4.21
N VAL A 454 8.65 15.43 2.91
CA VAL A 454 7.76 14.53 2.16
C VAL A 454 8.36 13.12 2.11
N GLU A 455 9.66 13.01 1.84
CA GLU A 455 10.39 11.74 1.84
C GLU A 455 10.33 11.06 3.22
N ARG A 456 10.67 11.79 4.29
CA ARG A 456 10.57 11.31 5.68
C ARG A 456 9.15 10.88 6.06
N LEU A 457 8.12 11.60 5.59
CA LEU A 457 6.73 11.22 5.82
C LEU A 457 6.39 9.89 5.14
N ILE A 458 6.70 9.77 3.84
CA ILE A 458 6.39 8.57 3.06
C ILE A 458 7.10 7.37 3.67
N ASP A 459 8.41 7.46 3.89
CA ASP A 459 9.21 6.40 4.48
C ASP A 459 8.77 6.06 5.91
N GLY A 460 8.44 7.07 6.71
CA GLY A 460 7.94 6.90 8.07
C GLY A 460 6.60 6.16 8.12
N VAL A 461 5.67 6.46 7.22
CA VAL A 461 4.36 5.79 7.16
C VAL A 461 4.50 4.39 6.58
N VAL A 462 5.17 4.21 5.44
CA VAL A 462 5.43 2.89 4.82
C VAL A 462 6.14 1.99 5.83
N GLY A 463 7.21 2.51 6.44
CA GLY A 463 7.99 1.84 7.45
C GLY A 463 7.15 1.36 8.61
N ARG A 464 6.30 2.20 9.22
CA ARG A 464 5.47 1.82 10.39
C ARG A 464 4.24 0.98 10.07
N THR A 465 3.82 0.90 8.81
CA THR A 465 2.56 0.25 8.43
C THR A 465 2.77 -1.08 7.72
N ARG A 466 3.97 -1.33 7.21
CA ARG A 466 4.37 -2.65 6.73
C ARG A 466 4.31 -3.69 7.86
N ARG A 467 3.85 -4.89 7.55
CA ARG A 467 3.68 -6.04 8.46
C ARG A 467 4.35 -7.31 7.92
N LEU A 468 4.57 -7.37 6.60
CA LEU A 468 5.13 -8.55 5.95
C LEU A 468 6.52 -8.32 5.39
N TRP A 469 7.42 -9.21 5.80
CA TRP A 469 8.77 -9.38 5.27
C TRP A 469 8.91 -10.87 4.96
N PRO A 470 8.77 -11.29 3.69
CA PRO A 470 8.65 -12.70 3.32
C PRO A 470 9.80 -13.59 3.82
N GLN A 471 10.97 -12.99 4.07
CA GLN A 471 12.18 -13.69 4.49
C GLN A 471 12.48 -13.53 5.98
N LEU A 472 11.70 -12.74 6.71
CA LEU A 472 11.86 -12.55 8.14
C LEU A 472 11.32 -13.80 8.86
N PRO A 473 12.14 -14.49 9.67
CA PRO A 473 11.69 -15.64 10.44
C PRO A 473 10.39 -15.37 11.24
N ALA A 474 9.56 -16.41 11.37
CA ALA A 474 8.25 -16.30 12.02
C ALA A 474 8.37 -16.10 13.54
N ASP A 475 9.48 -16.52 14.14
CA ASP A 475 9.79 -16.43 15.57
C ASP A 475 10.34 -15.07 16.00
N LEU A 476 10.65 -14.18 15.02
CA LEU A 476 11.10 -12.82 15.28
C LEU A 476 9.93 -11.85 15.41
N LEU A 477 9.77 -11.34 16.64
CA LEU A 477 8.91 -10.21 16.94
C LEU A 477 9.59 -8.91 16.55
N ILE A 478 8.96 -8.10 15.70
CA ILE A 478 9.47 -6.76 15.37
C ILE A 478 9.14 -5.81 16.51
N VAL A 479 10.17 -5.31 17.17
CA VAL A 479 10.07 -4.37 18.28
C VAL A 479 10.21 -2.94 17.81
N GLY A 480 11.02 -2.68 16.78
CA GLY A 480 11.16 -1.38 16.14
C GLY A 480 11.48 -1.54 14.66
N GLN A 481 11.11 -0.56 13.82
CA GLN A 481 11.39 -0.60 12.39
C GLN A 481 11.54 0.78 11.79
N VAL A 482 12.59 0.97 10.99
CA VAL A 482 12.86 2.18 10.21
C VAL A 482 13.00 1.81 8.75
N VAL A 483 12.46 2.66 7.88
CA VAL A 483 12.64 2.60 6.43
C VAL A 483 13.19 3.96 6.02
N GLN A 484 14.16 3.96 5.11
CA GLN A 484 14.71 5.17 4.49
C GLN A 484 15.17 4.83 3.09
N GLY A 485 14.55 5.44 2.08
CA GLY A 485 14.84 5.19 0.67
C GLY A 485 14.73 3.70 0.29
N SER A 486 15.84 3.10 -0.11
CA SER A 486 15.91 1.69 -0.53
C SER A 486 16.18 0.70 0.62
N ALA A 487 16.37 1.19 1.86
CA ALA A 487 16.73 0.37 3.01
C ALA A 487 15.61 0.29 4.08
N ALA A 488 15.57 -0.84 4.77
CA ALA A 488 14.74 -1.09 5.94
C ALA A 488 15.59 -1.77 7.01
N ALA A 489 15.45 -1.35 8.27
CA ALA A 489 16.04 -2.01 9.43
C ALA A 489 14.95 -2.33 10.44
N LEU A 490 14.96 -3.56 10.93
CA LEU A 490 14.02 -4.09 11.91
C LEU A 490 14.84 -4.49 13.14
N TYR A 491 14.48 -3.92 14.28
CA TYR A 491 14.96 -4.39 15.56
C TYR A 491 13.99 -5.47 16.06
N CYS A 492 14.46 -6.70 16.09
CA CYS A 492 13.69 -7.89 16.38
C CYS A 492 14.08 -8.50 17.72
N ARG A 493 13.14 -9.25 18.31
CA ARG A 493 13.38 -10.11 19.47
C ARG A 493 12.81 -11.50 19.24
N THR A 494 13.50 -12.51 19.72
CA THR A 494 12.99 -13.87 19.85
C THR A 494 12.14 -13.97 21.12
N GLU A 495 10.91 -14.47 21.02
CA GLU A 495 10.00 -14.52 22.17
C GLU A 495 10.43 -15.60 23.21
N GLY A 496 11.18 -16.64 22.80
CA GLY A 496 11.59 -17.73 23.68
C GLY A 496 12.77 -17.44 24.63
N ASN A 497 13.85 -16.83 24.14
CA ASN A 497 15.07 -16.55 24.93
C ASN A 497 15.34 -15.04 25.10
N GLY A 498 14.56 -14.16 24.45
CA GLY A 498 14.71 -12.72 24.55
C GLY A 498 15.93 -12.14 23.81
N SER A 499 16.66 -12.96 23.04
CA SER A 499 17.75 -12.50 22.17
C SER A 499 17.25 -11.44 21.21
N SER A 500 18.11 -10.48 20.90
CA SER A 500 17.79 -9.35 20.03
C SER A 500 18.57 -9.47 18.73
N VAL A 501 17.88 -9.28 17.61
CA VAL A 501 18.42 -9.39 16.26
C VAL A 501 18.16 -8.10 15.52
N LEU A 502 19.17 -7.51 14.89
CA LEU A 502 18.95 -6.45 13.89
C LEU A 502 18.85 -7.09 12.51
N TRP A 503 17.70 -6.95 11.86
CA TRP A 503 17.46 -7.41 10.49
C TRP A 503 17.45 -6.23 9.53
N ILE A 504 18.37 -6.19 8.57
CA ILE A 504 18.42 -5.14 7.55
C ILE A 504 18.10 -5.73 6.18
N GLU A 505 17.26 -5.04 5.42
CA GLU A 505 17.05 -5.28 3.99
C GLU A 505 17.38 -4.00 3.23
N ALA A 506 18.20 -4.10 2.19
CA ALA A 506 18.48 -2.96 1.32
C ALA A 506 18.57 -3.39 -0.14
N GLN A 507 18.34 -2.44 -1.04
CA GLN A 507 18.60 -2.61 -2.46
C GLN A 507 19.77 -1.74 -2.88
N GLY A 508 20.67 -2.34 -3.65
CA GLY A 508 21.89 -1.72 -4.13
C GLY A 508 22.00 -1.73 -5.65
N VAL A 509 22.93 -0.92 -6.14
CA VAL A 509 23.32 -0.79 -7.54
C VAL A 509 24.82 -1.09 -7.62
N ASP A 510 25.22 -1.97 -8.53
CA ASP A 510 26.63 -2.30 -8.77
C ASP A 510 27.45 -2.65 -7.52
N GLY A 511 26.85 -3.45 -6.62
CA GLY A 511 27.50 -3.87 -5.38
C GLY A 511 27.54 -2.82 -4.27
N VAL A 512 26.95 -1.65 -4.48
CA VAL A 512 26.84 -0.57 -3.49
C VAL A 512 25.40 -0.49 -2.97
N VAL A 513 25.23 -0.48 -1.65
CA VAL A 513 23.94 -0.25 -1.00
C VAL A 513 23.94 1.10 -0.28
N ASN A 514 22.83 1.82 -0.35
CA ASN A 514 22.61 2.97 0.52
C ASN A 514 21.89 2.52 1.79
N LEU A 515 22.61 2.53 2.92
CA LEU A 515 22.06 2.25 4.24
C LEU A 515 21.90 3.57 5.00
N PHE A 516 20.67 4.06 5.09
CA PHE A 516 20.30 5.22 5.92
C PHE A 516 21.13 6.48 5.63
N GLY A 517 21.39 6.74 4.34
CA GLY A 517 22.18 7.90 3.87
C GLY A 517 23.68 7.63 3.75
N SER A 518 24.14 6.43 4.09
CA SER A 518 25.54 6.02 3.93
C SER A 518 25.68 5.03 2.77
N ARG A 519 26.57 5.32 1.83
CA ARG A 519 26.92 4.39 0.74
C ARG A 519 27.90 3.36 1.27
N VAL A 520 27.59 2.09 1.08
CA VAL A 520 28.37 0.96 1.60
C VAL A 520 28.67 -0.01 0.48
N ASP A 521 29.94 -0.38 0.34
CA ASP A 521 30.34 -1.48 -0.53
C ASP A 521 29.96 -2.81 0.15
N VAL A 522 29.15 -3.60 -0.51
CA VAL A 522 28.68 -4.87 0.04
C VAL A 522 29.83 -5.86 0.24
N GLY A 523 30.87 -5.80 -0.60
CA GLY A 523 32.09 -6.58 -0.42
C GLY A 523 32.82 -6.26 0.89
N ALA A 524 32.71 -5.03 1.40
CA ALA A 524 33.28 -4.63 2.68
C ALA A 524 32.50 -5.18 3.88
N ILE A 525 31.18 -5.39 3.74
CA ILE A 525 30.32 -5.93 4.79
C ILE A 525 30.61 -7.43 5.05
N ALA A 526 30.97 -8.19 4.02
CA ALA A 526 31.10 -9.66 4.09
C ALA A 526 32.14 -10.20 5.09
N HIS A 527 33.00 -9.34 5.67
CA HIS A 527 34.06 -9.73 6.59
C HIS A 527 33.66 -9.80 8.08
N HIS A 528 32.45 -9.38 8.44
CA HIS A 528 31.92 -9.51 9.80
C HIS A 528 31.02 -10.75 9.92
N GLN A 529 30.72 -11.23 11.14
CA GLN A 529 29.82 -12.37 11.41
C GLN A 529 28.39 -12.12 10.89
N ILE A 530 28.23 -12.13 9.57
CA ILE A 530 27.09 -11.62 8.83
C ILE A 530 26.66 -12.72 7.87
N SER A 531 25.44 -13.21 8.02
CA SER A 531 24.82 -14.06 7.01
C SER A 531 24.26 -13.16 5.90
N MET A 532 25.01 -13.04 4.81
CA MET A 532 24.50 -12.41 3.59
C MET A 532 23.83 -13.45 2.69
N ALA A 533 22.62 -13.14 2.25
CA ALA A 533 21.94 -13.89 1.21
C ALA A 533 21.49 -12.90 0.14
N GLU A 534 22.04 -13.03 -1.07
CA GLU A 534 21.49 -12.36 -2.24
C GLU A 534 20.04 -12.84 -2.44
N GLY A 535 19.10 -11.93 -2.23
CA GLY A 535 17.80 -12.06 -2.89
C GLY A 535 17.98 -11.55 -4.32
N GLY A 536 17.49 -12.28 -5.33
CA GLY A 536 17.56 -11.82 -6.72
C GLY A 536 17.18 -10.34 -6.89
N LEU A 537 17.81 -9.67 -7.86
CA LEU A 537 17.74 -8.23 -8.14
C LEU A 537 18.44 -7.32 -7.09
N GLY A 538 19.65 -7.67 -6.64
CA GLY A 538 20.50 -6.76 -5.85
C GLY A 538 19.96 -6.46 -4.44
N ARG A 539 19.23 -7.42 -3.82
CA ARG A 539 18.71 -7.29 -2.46
C ARG A 539 19.65 -7.96 -1.46
N TRP A 540 20.06 -7.19 -0.47
CA TRP A 540 21.03 -7.61 0.54
C TRP A 540 20.39 -7.74 1.92
N ARG A 541 20.96 -8.62 2.74
CA ARG A 541 20.48 -8.94 4.08
C ARG A 541 21.63 -8.95 5.08
N LEU A 542 21.34 -8.46 6.28
CA LEU A 542 22.26 -8.44 7.40
C LEU A 542 21.48 -8.75 8.68
N ALA A 543 21.89 -9.83 9.37
CA ALA A 543 21.45 -10.17 10.73
C ALA A 543 22.60 -9.96 11.71
N VAL A 544 22.37 -9.20 12.78
CA VAL A 544 23.35 -8.99 13.87
C VAL A 544 22.72 -9.42 15.20
N ASP A 545 23.35 -10.38 15.87
CA ASP A 545 22.87 -10.99 17.12
C ASP A 545 23.45 -10.31 18.39
N ASP A 546 22.79 -10.56 19.53
CA ASP A 546 23.23 -10.20 20.89
C ASP A 546 23.49 -8.70 21.16
N LEU A 547 22.55 -7.86 20.73
CA LEU A 547 22.64 -6.40 20.90
C LEU A 547 22.26 -5.91 22.32
N PRO A 548 23.06 -5.01 22.95
CA PRO A 548 22.75 -4.45 24.26
C PRO A 548 21.58 -3.44 24.23
N LEU A 549 20.71 -3.47 25.24
CA LEU A 549 19.56 -2.54 25.35
C LEU A 549 19.94 -1.19 25.99
N GLY A 550 19.59 -0.10 25.31
CA GLY A 550 19.71 1.28 25.80
C GLY A 550 18.45 2.14 25.54
N LYS A 551 18.40 3.35 26.11
CA LYS A 551 17.23 4.28 26.08
C LYS A 551 16.91 4.88 24.69
N SER A 552 17.87 4.74 23.77
CA SER A 552 17.81 4.98 22.32
C SER A 552 18.81 3.99 21.73
N LEU A 553 18.39 3.16 20.77
CA LEU A 553 19.30 2.21 20.14
C LEU A 553 19.90 2.91 18.91
N ALA A 554 21.14 3.35 19.05
CA ALA A 554 22.01 3.81 17.99
C ALA A 554 23.01 2.68 17.73
N LEU A 555 22.85 1.97 16.61
CA LEU A 555 23.77 0.89 16.23
C LEU A 555 24.79 1.44 15.26
N THR A 556 26.06 1.43 15.66
CA THR A 556 27.18 1.73 14.76
C THR A 556 27.56 0.43 14.05
N LEU A 557 27.27 0.34 12.75
CA LEU A 557 27.82 -0.73 11.91
C LEU A 557 29.31 -0.46 11.64
N ALA A 558 30.07 -1.46 11.19
CA ALA A 558 31.53 -1.39 11.06
C ALA A 558 32.07 -0.18 10.27
N GLU A 559 31.24 0.45 9.43
CA GLU A 559 31.58 1.65 8.66
C GLU A 559 31.12 2.98 9.29
N GLY A 560 30.73 3.00 10.57
CA GLY A 560 30.30 4.23 11.25
C GLY A 560 28.83 4.60 11.03
N ILE A 561 28.05 3.75 10.37
CA ILE A 561 26.62 3.96 10.08
C ILE A 561 25.84 3.83 11.37
N VAL A 562 25.10 4.88 11.74
CA VAL A 562 24.27 4.88 12.95
C VAL A 562 22.81 4.67 12.59
N VAL A 563 22.27 3.48 12.89
CA VAL A 563 20.83 3.24 12.80
C VAL A 563 20.19 3.64 14.12
N CYS A 564 19.41 4.72 14.11
CA CYS A 564 18.66 5.20 15.26
C CYS A 564 17.23 4.68 15.21
N PHE A 565 16.83 3.88 16.20
CA PHE A 565 15.42 3.54 16.42
C PHE A 565 14.78 4.56 17.38
N PRO A 566 13.78 5.36 16.94
CA PRO A 566 13.03 6.25 17.81
C PRO A 566 12.38 5.45 18.94
N ARG A 567 12.45 5.96 20.17
CA ARG A 567 11.83 5.33 21.35
C ARG A 567 10.33 5.06 21.16
N ALA A 568 9.63 5.90 20.41
CA ALA A 568 8.20 5.74 20.08
C ALA A 568 7.92 4.52 19.18
N GLN A 569 8.94 3.96 18.50
CA GLN A 569 8.80 2.75 17.69
C GLN A 569 9.06 1.48 18.51
N ILE A 570 9.94 1.54 19.52
CA ILE A 570 10.29 0.43 20.43
C ILE A 570 9.12 0.17 21.38
N THR A 571 8.09 -0.52 20.89
CA THR A 571 6.82 -0.74 21.60
C THR A 571 6.70 -2.17 22.12
N TYR A 572 7.72 -2.66 22.81
CA TYR A 572 7.56 -3.80 23.71
C TYR A 572 8.39 -3.58 24.97
N ARG A 573 7.78 -3.02 26.02
CA ARG A 573 8.27 -3.33 27.36
C ARG A 573 7.97 -4.82 27.59
N THR A 574 9.00 -5.66 27.57
CA THR A 574 9.00 -6.91 28.34
C THR A 574 8.69 -6.53 29.78
N VAL A 575 7.45 -6.75 30.24
CA VAL A 575 7.09 -6.57 31.64
C VAL A 575 7.33 -7.90 32.33
N ALA A 576 8.60 -8.16 32.64
CA ALA A 576 8.91 -8.92 33.84
C ALA A 576 8.67 -7.98 35.02
N ALA A 577 7.66 -8.31 35.84
CA ALA A 577 7.41 -7.84 37.20
C ALA A 577 7.44 -6.32 37.47
N VAL A 578 6.26 -5.68 37.58
CA VAL A 578 6.01 -4.68 38.63
C VAL A 578 4.56 -4.80 39.08
N GLY A 579 4.38 -5.28 40.31
CA GLY A 579 3.09 -5.33 40.99
C GLY A 579 2.58 -3.95 41.40
N ALA A 580 1.26 -3.86 41.47
CA ALA A 580 0.41 -2.94 42.22
C ALA A 580 0.99 -1.56 42.59
N THR A 581 0.41 -0.49 42.04
CA THR A 581 0.18 0.75 42.81
C THR A 581 -1.01 1.55 42.28
N ARG A 582 -1.56 2.33 43.20
CA ARG A 582 -2.94 2.83 43.34
C ARG A 582 -3.40 3.89 42.32
N ARG A 583 -4.73 3.94 42.19
CA ARG A 583 -5.55 5.07 41.67
C ARG A 583 -5.06 6.42 42.18
N ASN A 584 -5.13 7.44 41.32
CA ASN A 584 -5.51 8.78 41.70
C ASN A 584 -6.17 9.54 40.55
N ASP A 585 -7.14 10.37 40.95
CA ASP A 585 -8.17 11.05 40.18
C ASP A 585 -7.71 12.32 39.45
N GLY A 586 -8.51 12.73 38.46
CA GLY A 586 -8.85 14.14 38.23
C GLY A 586 -8.03 14.90 37.18
N GLY A 587 -8.55 15.00 35.95
CA GLY A 587 -8.05 15.94 34.95
C GLY A 587 -8.64 15.76 33.56
N PHE A 588 -9.83 16.32 33.32
CA PHE A 588 -10.40 16.44 31.96
C PHE A 588 -9.69 17.58 31.21
N MET A 589 -8.58 17.27 30.52
CA MET A 589 -8.04 18.11 29.44
C MET A 589 -8.43 17.54 28.08
N SER A 590 -8.76 18.44 27.15
CA SER A 590 -9.40 18.14 25.87
C SER A 590 -8.60 17.16 24.99
N ARG A 591 -9.16 15.98 24.71
CA ARG A 591 -8.58 14.92 23.84
C ARG A 591 -8.28 15.35 22.39
N ARG A 592 -8.77 16.51 21.94
CA ARG A 592 -8.50 17.02 20.57
C ARG A 592 -7.07 17.55 20.42
N THR A 593 -6.55 18.27 21.41
CA THR A 593 -5.25 18.95 21.30
C THR A 593 -4.06 17.99 21.35
N THR A 594 -4.18 16.85 22.04
CA THR A 594 -3.13 15.83 22.11
C THR A 594 -3.00 15.04 20.82
N HIS A 595 -4.12 14.66 20.19
CA HIS A 595 -4.09 13.94 18.91
C HIS A 595 -3.53 14.82 17.78
N ASP A 596 -3.99 16.07 17.68
CA ASP A 596 -3.52 17.00 16.65
C ASP A 596 -2.02 17.31 16.82
N ARG A 597 -1.53 17.44 18.05
CA ARG A 597 -0.09 17.59 18.34
C ARG A 597 0.71 16.34 17.97
N ALA A 598 0.19 15.15 18.21
CA ALA A 598 0.89 13.91 17.87
C ALA A 598 0.98 13.69 16.35
N VAL A 599 -0.06 14.04 15.61
CA VAL A 599 -0.08 14.07 14.15
C VAL A 599 0.90 15.12 13.62
N ALA A 600 0.95 16.30 14.26
CA ALA A 600 1.90 17.36 13.93
C ALA A 600 3.37 16.95 14.14
N ASP A 601 3.68 16.35 15.29
CA ASP A 601 5.02 15.86 15.61
C ASP A 601 5.44 14.73 14.65
N LEU A 602 4.50 13.86 14.25
CA LEU A 602 4.76 12.81 13.26
C LEU A 602 5.13 13.39 11.90
N ALA A 603 4.36 14.37 11.42
CA ALA A 603 4.61 15.01 10.13
C ALA A 603 5.89 15.86 10.11
N ARG A 604 6.31 16.41 11.25
CA ARG A 604 7.60 17.12 11.40
C ARG A 604 8.79 16.18 11.58
N GLY A 605 8.54 14.89 11.81
CA GLY A 605 9.60 13.93 12.18
C GLY A 605 10.15 14.13 13.60
N GLU A 606 9.47 14.92 14.44
CA GLU A 606 9.94 15.41 15.74
C GLU A 606 9.42 14.60 16.94
N LEU A 607 8.99 13.35 16.74
CA LEU A 607 8.37 12.56 17.82
C LEU A 607 9.30 12.41 19.05
N SER A 608 9.06 13.25 20.06
CA SER A 608 9.48 13.01 21.44
C SER A 608 8.57 11.95 22.08
N SER A 609 9.10 11.24 23.05
CA SER A 609 8.60 9.96 23.60
C SER A 609 7.24 9.98 24.34
N ARG A 610 6.31 10.90 24.05
CA ARG A 610 5.05 11.05 24.83
C ARG A 610 3.76 11.10 24.01
N SER A 611 3.80 11.22 22.68
CA SER A 611 2.60 11.69 21.95
C SER A 611 1.57 10.62 21.52
N PHE A 612 1.88 9.31 21.61
CA PHE A 612 0.98 8.26 21.08
C PHE A 612 0.69 7.09 22.06
N GLU A 613 1.20 7.13 23.29
CA GLU A 613 1.04 6.00 24.23
C GLU A 613 -0.36 5.91 24.88
N ASP A 614 -1.17 6.99 24.89
CA ASP A 614 -2.45 7.05 25.63
C ASP A 614 -3.71 7.01 24.74
N GLY A 615 -3.60 6.44 23.54
CA GLY A 615 -4.61 6.57 22.49
C GLY A 615 -5.71 5.52 22.42
N VAL A 616 -5.75 4.48 23.28
CA VAL A 616 -6.88 3.53 23.36
C VAL A 616 -6.96 2.95 24.78
N VAL A 617 -7.58 3.68 25.71
CA VAL A 617 -8.23 3.11 26.89
C VAL A 617 -9.58 3.79 27.08
N THR A 618 -10.63 3.09 26.68
CA THR A 618 -11.87 2.95 27.46
C THR A 618 -12.40 1.56 27.21
#